data_AF-A0A266Q867-F1
#
_entry.id   AF-A0A266Q867-F1
#
_cell.length_a   1.000
_cell.length_b   1.000
_cell.length_c   1.000
_cell.angle_alpha   90.00
_cell.angle_beta   90.00
_cell.angle_gamma   90.00
#
_symmetry.space_group_name_H-M   'P 1'
#
loop_
_entity.id
_entity.type
_entity.pdbx_description
1 polymer ?
#
loop_
_entity_poly.entity_id
_entity_poly.type
_entity_poly.pdbx_seq_one_letter_code
_entity_poly.pdbx_strand_id
1 'polypeptide(L)'
;MTEKLFKEYINHFEDKVIDVDILPKKGSNISLRGKLHLGGNKIPHLSVNNHFDVLQIKEKKRIICKCEDYFYLLVDCKFDGFGLTSRYILRSNTVPIDRTKKVYVLFKGFSEWVIGSKRVEWSDDKLSFQYKRAGQKFEIDIAIKDGEQFSIKNEYWLSSSDPTAGISVREYSLIALEKCSGHWTTNQVANIIKDIRRVLSLISGLPIQIQYILEENAKSIYFMSGAEPKLSKDPHVECLYRASYLFQENRFSHIFNYYFTINKNKFDDLWSRMHGLLEYRGFWEYKILAAVSFLDKIATEQSKLDELSLTEKKLSRLRKGLRKTVEELYINVPGATDKENAVYHSVNSQFSTELKNTNLFSFESKYYNLVNKIDKNVIDIINISNKSFSHLKKIRNLIAHGESTASLIGNDATYEMILVNKIILLLLYLAHRDLGLSEMDFLSMLDSSRSNLVYGSMLDRAALGARLKTSWILNVKKTVFDRARIDKSDNLVFKYVKASNTYSLDSILTKKLSGSSFDISKKKNSKSIEERVSMLVSSQKIKSITYVGSAAIEYDGKMRMISRSVVLLNAPDNPSMRESVVNRTIKYDAIKNAWISATDVAV
;
A
#
# COMPACT_ATOMS: atom_id res chain seq x y z
N MET A 1 -12.30 4.38 29.77
CA MET A 1 -11.10 3.61 30.17
C MET A 1 -10.11 4.58 30.81
N THR A 2 -9.63 4.35 32.04
CA THR A 2 -8.82 5.32 32.82
C THR A 2 -7.32 5.27 32.46
N GLU A 3 -6.56 6.34 32.74
CA GLU A 3 -5.11 6.46 32.46
C GLU A 3 -4.27 5.36 33.16
N LYS A 4 -4.68 4.93 34.36
CA LYS A 4 -4.07 3.83 35.13
C LYS A 4 -4.08 2.50 34.36
N LEU A 5 -5.20 2.22 33.69
CA LEU A 5 -5.48 1.04 32.87
C LEU A 5 -4.58 0.96 31.62
N PHE A 6 -3.95 2.06 31.22
CA PHE A 6 -3.07 2.11 30.05
C PHE A 6 -1.59 1.95 30.46
N LYS A 7 -1.17 2.68 31.50
CA LYS A 7 0.19 2.61 32.08
C LYS A 7 0.54 1.20 32.59
N GLU A 8 -0.41 0.48 33.19
CA GLU A 8 -0.19 -0.88 33.73
C GLU A 8 -0.15 -1.99 32.65
N TYR A 9 -0.72 -1.75 31.46
CA TYR A 9 -0.97 -2.81 30.47
C TYR A 9 -0.22 -2.65 29.13
N ILE A 10 0.40 -1.49 28.85
CA ILE A 10 1.09 -1.25 27.57
C ILE A 10 2.60 -1.46 27.60
N ASN A 11 3.22 -1.48 28.79
CA ASN A 11 4.65 -1.79 28.95
C ASN A 11 4.94 -3.32 28.97
N HIS A 12 4.10 -4.13 28.31
CA HIS A 12 4.13 -5.60 28.41
C HIS A 12 4.85 -6.33 27.27
N PHE A 13 5.39 -5.59 26.28
CA PHE A 13 6.16 -6.16 25.17
C PHE A 13 7.68 -6.06 25.34
N GLU A 14 8.13 -5.56 26.49
CA GLU A 14 9.53 -5.64 26.88
C GLU A 14 9.92 -7.09 27.16
N ASP A 15 11.14 -7.47 26.81
CA ASP A 15 11.71 -8.77 27.16
C ASP A 15 11.63 -9.00 28.67
N LYS A 16 10.80 -9.96 29.08
CA LYS A 16 10.50 -10.25 30.49
C LYS A 16 10.47 -11.75 30.72
N VAL A 17 11.10 -12.16 31.81
CA VAL A 17 11.02 -13.51 32.35
C VAL A 17 10.30 -13.41 33.68
N ILE A 18 9.19 -14.12 33.80
CA ILE A 18 8.28 -14.03 34.95
C ILE A 18 8.20 -15.40 35.62
N ASP A 19 8.53 -15.48 36.90
CA ASP A 19 8.29 -16.67 37.69
C ASP A 19 6.78 -16.85 37.92
N VAL A 20 6.27 -18.05 37.63
CA VAL A 20 4.84 -18.34 37.68
C VAL A 20 4.54 -19.68 38.35
N ASP A 21 3.47 -19.69 39.15
CA ASP A 21 2.81 -20.91 39.61
C ASP A 21 1.79 -21.36 38.55
N ILE A 22 1.89 -22.60 38.10
CA ILE A 22 1.00 -23.20 37.11
C ILE A 22 -0.16 -23.84 37.87
N LEU A 23 -1.37 -23.31 37.65
CA LEU A 23 -2.56 -23.77 38.36
C LEU A 23 -3.00 -25.13 37.83
N PRO A 24 -3.14 -26.13 38.71
CA PRO A 24 -3.49 -27.48 38.30
C PRO A 24 -5.00 -27.59 38.03
N LYS A 25 -5.46 -28.71 37.44
CA LYS A 25 -6.90 -28.91 37.18
C LYS A 25 -7.62 -29.05 38.53
N LYS A 26 -8.91 -28.71 38.60
CA LYS A 26 -9.73 -28.92 39.80
C LYS A 26 -9.51 -30.35 40.32
N GLY A 27 -8.96 -30.51 41.54
CA GLY A 27 -8.72 -31.80 42.19
C GLY A 27 -7.27 -32.32 42.24
N SER A 28 -6.27 -31.60 41.70
CA SER A 28 -4.85 -31.99 41.81
C SER A 28 -4.06 -31.07 42.75
N ASN A 29 -3.38 -31.65 43.74
CA ASN A 29 -2.61 -30.95 44.79
C ASN A 29 -1.17 -30.56 44.39
N ILE A 30 -0.81 -30.68 43.11
CA ILE A 30 0.56 -30.43 42.66
C ILE A 30 0.70 -28.96 42.26
N SER A 31 1.45 -28.19 43.05
CA SER A 31 1.87 -26.83 42.66
C SER A 31 3.08 -26.92 41.73
N LEU A 32 2.84 -26.78 40.42
CA LEU A 32 3.90 -26.74 39.42
C LEU A 32 4.45 -25.31 39.32
N ARG A 33 5.77 -25.15 39.22
CA ARG A 33 6.44 -23.85 39.03
C ARG A 33 7.22 -23.79 37.73
N GLY A 34 7.22 -22.63 37.08
CA GLY A 34 7.95 -22.40 35.86
C GLY A 34 8.28 -20.93 35.63
N LYS A 35 8.88 -20.66 34.48
CA LYS A 35 9.20 -19.31 34.00
C LYS A 35 8.49 -19.04 32.69
N LEU A 36 7.70 -17.97 32.67
CA LEU A 36 7.03 -17.47 31.47
C LEU A 36 7.91 -16.41 30.82
N HIS A 37 8.32 -16.67 29.59
CA HIS A 37 9.14 -15.76 28.79
C HIS A 37 8.24 -15.02 27.79
N LEU A 38 8.25 -13.69 27.87
CA LEU A 38 7.48 -12.76 27.04
C LEU A 38 8.43 -11.75 26.37
N GLY A 39 8.05 -11.23 25.19
CA GLY A 39 8.75 -10.12 24.53
C GLY A 39 9.78 -10.50 23.46
N GLY A 40 10.48 -9.48 22.95
CA GLY A 40 11.70 -9.65 22.13
C GLY A 40 11.54 -10.19 20.71
N ASN A 41 10.36 -10.05 20.10
CA ASN A 41 10.01 -10.71 18.83
C ASN A 41 10.17 -12.25 18.87
N LYS A 42 10.15 -12.85 20.07
CA LYS A 42 10.24 -14.31 20.26
C LYS A 42 8.85 -14.90 20.50
N ILE A 43 8.72 -16.19 20.17
CA ILE A 43 7.52 -16.96 20.51
C ILE A 43 7.47 -17.07 22.04
N PRO A 44 6.34 -16.69 22.69
CA PRO A 44 6.21 -16.87 24.13
C PRO A 44 6.32 -18.33 24.50
N HIS A 45 7.12 -18.61 25.52
CA HIS A 45 7.31 -19.97 25.99
C HIS A 45 7.31 -20.04 27.52
N LEU A 46 6.76 -21.14 28.01
CA LEU A 46 6.76 -21.52 29.41
C LEU A 46 7.78 -22.64 29.58
N SER A 47 8.85 -22.36 30.32
CA SER A 47 9.82 -23.36 30.77
C SER A 47 9.42 -23.87 32.15
N VAL A 48 9.42 -25.18 32.35
CA VAL A 48 9.09 -25.82 33.64
C VAL A 48 10.33 -26.54 34.16
N ASN A 49 10.52 -26.52 35.47
CA ASN A 49 11.79 -26.88 36.10
C ASN A 49 12.16 -28.37 35.97
N ASN A 50 11.20 -29.27 35.73
CA ASN A 50 11.43 -30.71 35.64
C ASN A 50 10.71 -31.35 34.44
N HIS A 51 11.35 -32.34 33.81
CA HIS A 51 10.80 -33.11 32.68
C HIS A 51 9.49 -33.85 33.04
N PHE A 52 9.38 -34.36 34.27
CA PHE A 52 8.16 -35.03 34.74
C PHE A 52 6.95 -34.08 34.79
N ASP A 53 7.18 -32.82 35.14
CA ASP A 53 6.12 -31.81 35.23
C ASP A 53 5.63 -31.43 33.83
N VAL A 54 6.54 -31.34 32.86
CA VAL A 54 6.21 -31.11 31.44
C VAL A 54 5.27 -32.20 30.91
N LEU A 55 5.49 -33.48 31.26
CA LEU A 55 4.62 -34.58 30.85
C LEU A 55 3.17 -34.40 31.31
N GLN A 56 2.93 -33.73 32.45
CA GLN A 56 1.58 -33.49 32.99
C GLN A 56 0.81 -32.38 32.26
N ILE A 57 1.50 -31.53 31.51
CA ILE A 57 0.93 -30.35 30.86
C ILE A 57 1.14 -30.29 29.35
N LYS A 58 1.99 -31.16 28.77
CA LYS A 58 2.35 -31.14 27.33
C LYS A 58 1.16 -31.27 26.38
N GLU A 59 0.09 -31.94 26.81
CA GLU A 59 -1.12 -32.15 26.00
C GLU A 59 -2.18 -31.05 26.20
N LYS A 60 -2.02 -30.20 27.22
CA LYS A 60 -2.99 -29.15 27.54
C LYS A 60 -2.89 -28.04 26.51
N LYS A 61 -4.03 -27.72 25.89
CA LYS A 61 -4.16 -26.56 24.98
C LYS A 61 -4.34 -25.22 25.71
N ARG A 62 -4.69 -25.27 26.99
CA ARG A 62 -4.90 -24.08 27.83
C ARG A 62 -4.26 -24.28 29.19
N ILE A 63 -3.47 -23.31 29.62
CA ILE A 63 -2.73 -23.35 30.88
C ILE A 63 -2.91 -22.02 31.59
N ILE A 64 -3.26 -22.06 32.87
CA ILE A 64 -3.37 -20.87 33.71
C ILE A 64 -2.13 -20.80 34.60
N CYS A 65 -1.45 -19.67 34.53
CA CYS A 65 -0.29 -19.34 35.35
C CYS A 65 -0.66 -18.15 36.26
N LYS A 66 -0.08 -18.11 37.45
CA LYS A 66 -0.25 -17.02 38.42
C LYS A 66 1.13 -16.46 38.80
N CYS A 67 1.27 -15.14 38.78
CA CYS A 67 2.32 -14.40 39.47
C CYS A 67 1.67 -13.45 40.49
N GLU A 68 2.45 -12.82 41.37
CA GLU A 68 2.00 -11.99 42.51
C GLU A 68 0.69 -11.23 42.25
N ASP A 69 0.68 -10.34 41.25
CA ASP A 69 -0.44 -9.45 40.95
C ASP A 69 -1.32 -9.89 39.76
N TYR A 70 -0.92 -10.93 39.01
CA TYR A 70 -1.53 -11.23 37.71
C TYR A 70 -1.70 -12.73 37.44
N PHE A 71 -2.75 -13.04 36.70
CA PHE A 71 -2.99 -14.34 36.09
C PHE A 71 -2.73 -14.27 34.58
N TYR A 72 -2.15 -15.33 34.04
CA TYR A 72 -1.91 -15.52 32.61
C TYR A 72 -2.64 -16.77 32.14
N LEU A 73 -3.46 -16.66 31.10
CA LEU A 73 -4.00 -17.81 30.37
C LEU A 73 -3.27 -17.93 29.05
N LEU A 74 -2.51 -19.02 28.93
CA LEU A 74 -1.84 -19.43 27.71
C LEU A 74 -2.85 -20.22 26.87
N VAL A 75 -3.04 -19.82 25.62
CA VAL A 75 -4.00 -20.42 24.68
C VAL A 75 -3.26 -21.07 23.51
N ASP A 76 -3.81 -22.18 23.02
CA ASP A 76 -3.27 -23.01 21.94
C ASP A 76 -1.83 -23.48 22.20
N CYS A 77 -1.55 -23.97 23.41
CA CYS A 77 -0.21 -24.42 23.77
C CYS A 77 0.26 -25.62 22.92
N LYS A 78 1.56 -25.62 22.60
CA LYS A 78 2.27 -26.70 21.90
C LYS A 78 3.63 -26.96 22.55
N PHE A 79 3.97 -28.23 22.72
CA PHE A 79 5.29 -28.63 23.18
C PHE A 79 6.24 -28.77 21.97
N ASP A 80 7.42 -28.18 22.05
CA ASP A 80 8.43 -28.17 20.96
C ASP A 80 9.77 -28.84 21.33
N GLY A 81 9.79 -29.57 22.46
CA GLY A 81 11.00 -30.23 22.98
C GLY A 81 11.76 -29.38 24.00
N PHE A 82 11.72 -28.05 23.89
CA PHE A 82 12.44 -27.12 24.78
C PHE A 82 11.51 -26.43 25.78
N GLY A 83 10.21 -26.39 25.50
CA GLY A 83 9.22 -25.89 26.44
C GLY A 83 7.80 -25.94 25.87
N LEU A 84 6.89 -25.28 26.56
CA LEU A 84 5.53 -25.07 26.06
C LEU A 84 5.43 -23.70 25.42
N THR A 85 5.30 -23.67 24.10
CA THR A 85 4.98 -22.45 23.38
C THR A 85 3.49 -22.18 23.43
N SER A 86 3.11 -20.91 23.43
CA SER A 86 1.71 -20.49 23.37
C SER A 86 1.51 -19.54 22.20
N ARG A 87 0.34 -19.64 21.55
CA ARG A 87 -0.01 -18.76 20.45
C ARG A 87 -0.51 -17.40 20.91
N TYR A 88 -1.22 -17.37 22.04
CA TYR A 88 -1.81 -16.17 22.63
C TYR A 88 -1.76 -16.24 24.15
N ILE A 89 -1.54 -15.09 24.80
CA ILE A 89 -1.51 -15.01 26.25
C ILE A 89 -2.46 -13.92 26.71
N LEU A 90 -3.41 -14.27 27.59
CA LEU A 90 -4.30 -13.32 28.22
C LEU A 90 -3.79 -13.02 29.61
N ARG A 91 -3.57 -11.75 29.92
CA ARG A 91 -3.20 -11.30 31.26
C ARG A 91 -4.36 -10.55 31.91
N SER A 92 -4.61 -10.82 33.19
CA SER A 92 -5.61 -10.13 33.99
C SER A 92 -5.24 -10.16 35.48
N ASN A 93 -5.78 -9.24 36.26
CA ASN A 93 -5.73 -9.26 37.73
C ASN A 93 -6.65 -10.34 38.36
N THR A 94 -7.53 -10.94 37.56
CA THR A 94 -8.42 -12.05 37.96
C THR A 94 -8.17 -13.25 37.07
N VAL A 95 -8.64 -14.44 37.47
CA VAL A 95 -8.50 -15.66 36.65
C VAL A 95 -9.16 -15.44 35.27
N PRO A 96 -8.39 -15.35 34.18
CA PRO A 96 -8.93 -14.97 32.88
C PRO A 96 -9.76 -16.10 32.28
N ILE A 97 -10.92 -15.73 31.73
CA ILE A 97 -11.78 -16.62 30.94
C ILE A 97 -11.66 -16.22 29.48
N ASP A 98 -11.55 -17.22 28.60
CA ASP A 98 -11.48 -17.05 27.14
C ASP A 98 -12.86 -16.71 26.53
N ARG A 99 -13.45 -15.61 26.99
CA ARG A 99 -14.73 -15.06 26.54
C ARG A 99 -14.69 -13.55 26.63
N THR A 100 -14.85 -12.89 25.49
CA THR A 100 -14.79 -11.44 25.38
C THR A 100 -15.90 -10.89 24.50
N LYS A 101 -16.61 -9.86 24.98
CA LYS A 101 -17.63 -9.17 24.18
C LYS A 101 -17.03 -8.00 23.38
N LYS A 102 -16.15 -7.21 24.00
CA LYS A 102 -15.58 -6.00 23.41
C LYS A 102 -14.06 -5.94 23.60
N VAL A 103 -13.35 -5.59 22.53
CA VAL A 103 -11.90 -5.31 22.56
C VAL A 103 -11.56 -4.00 21.90
N TYR A 104 -10.47 -3.39 22.34
CA TYR A 104 -9.84 -2.20 21.80
C TYR A 104 -8.46 -2.58 21.27
N VAL A 105 -8.17 -2.14 20.06
CA VAL A 105 -6.95 -2.50 19.36
C VAL A 105 -6.23 -1.23 18.97
N LEU A 106 -4.97 -1.09 19.39
CA LEU A 106 -4.09 -0.09 18.81
C LEU A 106 -3.31 -0.70 17.67
N PHE A 107 -3.47 -0.09 16.51
CA PHE A 107 -2.67 -0.38 15.34
C PHE A 107 -1.61 0.69 15.16
N LYS A 108 -0.34 0.29 15.25
CA LYS A 108 0.81 1.15 14.94
C LYS A 108 0.83 1.42 13.44
N GLY A 109 0.95 2.68 13.05
CA GLY A 109 0.80 3.18 11.68
C GLY A 109 -0.61 3.71 11.39
N PHE A 110 -1.67 3.09 11.92
CA PHE A 110 -3.06 3.57 11.73
C PHE A 110 -3.36 4.77 12.62
N SER A 111 -2.98 4.69 13.90
CA SER A 111 -3.22 5.78 14.85
C SER A 111 -2.55 7.07 14.38
N GLU A 112 -1.29 6.99 13.95
CA GLU A 112 -0.50 8.10 13.41
C GLU A 112 -1.10 8.61 12.10
N TRP A 113 -1.55 7.71 11.22
CA TRP A 113 -2.19 8.07 9.95
C TRP A 113 -3.49 8.84 10.14
N VAL A 114 -4.36 8.41 11.06
CA VAL A 114 -5.66 9.04 11.32
C VAL A 114 -5.49 10.35 12.10
N ILE A 115 -4.59 10.38 13.08
CA ILE A 115 -4.37 11.56 13.93
C ILE A 115 -3.68 12.70 13.17
N GLY A 116 -2.86 12.40 12.15
CA GLY A 116 -2.09 13.31 11.28
C GLY A 116 -2.19 14.84 11.49
N SER A 117 -1.05 15.45 11.84
CA SER A 117 -0.77 16.90 11.98
C SER A 117 -1.84 17.74 12.70
N LYS A 118 -2.22 17.33 13.91
CA LYS A 118 -2.91 18.21 14.86
C LYS A 118 -1.96 19.29 15.37
N ARG A 119 -2.49 20.51 15.53
CA ARG A 119 -1.83 21.56 16.30
C ARG A 119 -2.41 21.53 17.70
N VAL A 120 -1.55 21.28 18.68
CA VAL A 120 -1.83 21.63 20.07
C VAL A 120 -1.55 23.13 20.15
N GLU A 121 -2.59 23.92 20.43
CA GLU A 121 -2.44 25.38 20.59
C GLU A 121 -2.51 25.71 22.08
N TRP A 122 -1.42 26.28 22.59
CA TRP A 122 -1.38 26.79 23.96
C TRP A 122 -1.99 28.19 23.97
N SER A 123 -3.07 28.40 24.71
CA SER A 123 -3.68 29.73 24.89
C SER A 123 -4.12 29.91 26.34
N ASP A 124 -3.83 31.07 26.93
CA ASP A 124 -4.35 31.52 28.23
C ASP A 124 -4.10 30.55 29.40
N ASP A 125 -2.85 30.06 29.54
CA ASP A 125 -2.43 29.11 30.59
C ASP A 125 -3.28 27.84 30.69
N LYS A 126 -4.02 27.51 29.61
CA LYS A 126 -4.79 26.29 29.46
C LYS A 126 -4.37 25.60 28.18
N LEU A 127 -4.11 24.30 28.29
CA LEU A 127 -3.91 23.46 27.13
C LEU A 127 -5.26 23.32 26.41
N SER A 128 -5.49 24.14 25.38
CA SER A 128 -6.70 24.06 24.58
C SER A 128 -6.42 23.19 23.35
N PHE A 129 -7.07 22.03 23.29
CA PHE A 129 -7.03 21.23 22.09
C PHE A 129 -8.05 21.82 21.11
N GLN A 130 -7.60 22.66 20.16
CA GLN A 130 -8.43 23.00 19.01
C GLN A 130 -8.59 21.76 18.12
N TYR A 131 -9.54 20.91 18.48
CA TYR A 131 -9.98 19.79 17.65
C TYR A 131 -10.66 20.34 16.40
N LYS A 132 -9.89 20.71 15.38
CA LYS A 132 -10.47 21.14 14.09
C LYS A 132 -11.22 20.04 13.33
N ARG A 133 -11.32 18.81 13.86
CA ARG A 133 -11.99 17.68 13.20
C ARG A 133 -12.79 16.81 14.16
N ALA A 134 -13.94 17.31 14.59
CA ALA A 134 -14.98 16.53 15.28
C ALA A 134 -15.64 15.43 14.41
N GLY A 135 -15.15 15.15 13.19
CA GLY A 135 -15.83 14.31 12.18
C GLY A 135 -15.07 13.08 11.67
N GLN A 136 -13.94 12.69 12.27
CA GLN A 136 -13.22 11.48 11.87
C GLN A 136 -13.62 10.28 12.73
N LYS A 137 -14.90 9.93 12.68
CA LYS A 137 -15.45 8.75 13.33
C LYS A 137 -16.15 7.89 12.28
N PHE A 138 -16.00 6.58 12.40
CA PHE A 138 -16.80 5.59 11.71
C PHE A 138 -17.27 4.55 12.71
N GLU A 139 -18.45 4.01 12.47
CA GLU A 139 -19.03 2.86 13.16
C GLU A 139 -19.74 2.03 12.09
N ILE A 140 -19.49 0.72 12.10
CA ILE A 140 -19.87 -0.19 11.03
C ILE A 140 -20.35 -1.47 11.68
N ASP A 141 -21.58 -1.86 11.38
CA ASP A 141 -22.10 -3.18 11.76
C ASP A 141 -21.85 -4.16 10.61
N ILE A 142 -21.23 -5.30 10.93
CA ILE A 142 -20.86 -6.34 9.99
C ILE A 142 -21.62 -7.61 10.31
N ALA A 143 -22.30 -8.14 9.31
CA ALA A 143 -22.92 -9.46 9.34
C ALA A 143 -22.13 -10.43 8.45
N ILE A 144 -21.51 -11.44 9.06
CA ILE A 144 -20.79 -12.50 8.34
C ILE A 144 -21.79 -13.59 7.93
N LYS A 145 -21.48 -14.35 6.86
CA LYS A 145 -22.32 -15.42 6.29
C LYS A 145 -22.74 -16.53 7.27
N ASP A 146 -22.05 -16.68 8.39
CA ASP A 146 -22.38 -17.68 9.43
C ASP A 146 -23.34 -17.15 10.52
N GLY A 147 -23.95 -15.99 10.29
CA GLY A 147 -24.87 -15.34 11.25
C GLY A 147 -24.17 -14.61 12.39
N GLU A 148 -22.84 -14.64 12.46
CA GLU A 148 -22.09 -13.81 13.41
C GLU A 148 -22.16 -12.34 13.02
N GLN A 149 -22.58 -11.51 13.98
CA GLN A 149 -22.66 -10.05 13.84
C GLN A 149 -21.75 -9.36 14.85
N PHE A 150 -21.06 -8.33 14.39
CA PHE A 150 -20.21 -7.49 15.22
C PHE A 150 -20.05 -6.10 14.64
N SER A 151 -19.71 -5.14 15.50
CA SER A 151 -19.42 -3.78 15.09
C SER A 151 -17.92 -3.48 15.13
N ILE A 152 -17.50 -2.61 14.22
CA ILE A 152 -16.16 -2.00 14.16
C ILE A 152 -16.34 -0.49 14.23
N LYS A 153 -15.66 0.17 15.16
CA LYS A 153 -15.58 1.63 15.20
C LYS A 153 -14.20 2.13 15.54
N ASN A 154 -13.91 3.37 15.21
CA ASN A 154 -12.73 4.04 15.75
C ASN A 154 -13.08 4.90 16.97
N GLU A 155 -12.26 4.80 18.01
CA GLU A 155 -12.37 5.60 19.23
C GLU A 155 -11.11 6.42 19.43
N TYR A 156 -11.28 7.68 19.80
CA TYR A 156 -10.17 8.58 20.10
C TYR A 156 -9.85 8.53 21.59
N TRP A 157 -8.56 8.50 21.92
CA TRP A 157 -8.07 8.44 23.28
C TRP A 157 -6.95 9.46 23.52
N LEU A 158 -6.97 10.05 24.70
CA LEU A 158 -6.04 11.07 25.16
C LEU A 158 -5.63 10.74 26.60
N SER A 159 -4.34 10.77 26.90
CA SER A 159 -3.84 10.85 28.27
C SER A 159 -2.86 11.99 28.42
N SER A 160 -2.94 12.70 29.54
CA SER A 160 -1.96 13.69 29.96
C SER A 160 -1.35 13.25 31.28
N SER A 161 -0.03 13.13 31.34
CA SER A 161 0.67 13.02 32.62
C SER A 161 1.37 14.34 32.91
N ASP A 162 1.37 14.73 34.18
CA ASP A 162 2.16 15.84 34.69
C ASP A 162 3.45 15.31 35.32
N PRO A 163 4.53 15.08 34.54
CA PRO A 163 5.84 14.98 35.13
C PRO A 163 6.22 16.39 35.59
N THR A 164 6.82 16.48 36.77
CA THR A 164 7.24 17.67 37.54
C THR A 164 8.03 18.77 36.80
N ALA A 165 8.15 18.73 35.46
CA ALA A 165 8.80 19.70 34.59
C ALA A 165 8.12 19.90 33.20
N GLY A 166 6.89 19.38 32.95
CA GLY A 166 6.15 19.69 31.72
C GLY A 166 5.12 18.64 31.31
N ILE A 167 3.91 19.06 30.93
CA ILE A 167 2.79 18.17 30.59
C ILE A 167 3.14 17.29 29.37
N SER A 168 3.14 15.97 29.55
CA SER A 168 3.25 15.01 28.45
C SER A 168 1.87 14.54 28.04
N VAL A 169 1.51 14.78 26.78
CA VAL A 169 0.24 14.33 26.19
C VAL A 169 0.50 13.18 25.23
N ARG A 170 -0.28 12.11 25.36
CA ARG A 170 -0.29 10.97 24.42
C ARG A 170 -1.67 10.84 23.80
N GLU A 171 -1.70 10.72 22.48
CA GLU A 171 -2.92 10.61 21.70
C GLU A 171 -2.94 9.31 20.90
N TYR A 172 -4.07 8.60 20.89
CA TYR A 172 -4.25 7.40 20.09
C TYR A 172 -5.62 7.35 19.41
N SER A 173 -5.68 6.74 18.24
CA SER A 173 -6.92 6.32 17.59
C SER A 173 -6.96 4.79 17.63
N LEU A 174 -7.92 4.27 18.37
CA LEU A 174 -8.12 2.83 18.59
C LEU A 174 -9.20 2.31 17.66
N ILE A 175 -9.13 1.03 17.34
CA ILE A 175 -10.25 0.30 16.74
C ILE A 175 -10.94 -0.48 17.85
N ALA A 176 -12.20 -0.19 18.11
CA ALA A 176 -13.05 -0.97 19.00
C ALA A 176 -13.84 -2.00 18.18
N LEU A 177 -13.88 -3.23 18.70
CA LEU A 177 -14.65 -4.34 18.16
C LEU A 177 -15.62 -4.82 19.22
N GLU A 178 -16.89 -4.95 18.87
CA GLU A 178 -17.91 -5.45 19.80
C GLU A 178 -18.80 -6.50 19.13
N LYS A 179 -18.94 -7.67 19.75
CA LYS A 179 -19.85 -8.70 19.27
C LYS A 179 -21.29 -8.32 19.59
N CYS A 180 -22.18 -8.37 18.61
CA CYS A 180 -23.59 -7.99 18.80
C CYS A 180 -24.32 -8.97 19.74
N SER A 181 -24.00 -10.28 19.63
CA SER A 181 -24.58 -11.32 20.48
C SER A 181 -23.53 -12.34 20.94
N GLY A 182 -23.55 -12.68 22.23
CA GLY A 182 -22.65 -13.67 22.82
C GLY A 182 -21.25 -13.13 23.09
N HIS A 183 -20.25 -14.01 23.03
CA HIS A 183 -18.85 -13.68 23.30
C HIS A 183 -17.95 -14.28 22.21
N TRP A 184 -16.81 -13.65 21.96
CA TRP A 184 -15.71 -14.22 21.18
C TRP A 184 -14.76 -15.00 22.06
N THR A 185 -14.16 -16.02 21.46
CA THR A 185 -12.89 -16.60 21.93
C THR A 185 -11.72 -15.76 21.44
N THR A 186 -10.56 -15.88 22.10
CA THR A 186 -9.31 -15.21 21.74
C THR A 186 -8.89 -15.51 20.31
N ASN A 187 -9.14 -16.74 19.84
CA ASN A 187 -8.85 -17.14 18.46
C ASN A 187 -9.70 -16.37 17.45
N GLN A 188 -11.00 -16.18 17.73
CA GLN A 188 -11.89 -15.39 16.89
C GLN A 188 -11.46 -13.92 16.86
N VAL A 189 -11.20 -13.33 18.03
CA VAL A 189 -10.69 -11.95 18.13
C VAL A 189 -9.40 -11.79 17.31
N ALA A 190 -8.44 -12.69 17.49
CA ALA A 190 -7.16 -12.63 16.78
C ALA A 190 -7.32 -12.74 15.25
N ASN A 191 -8.27 -13.53 14.76
CA ASN A 191 -8.55 -13.64 13.31
C ASN A 191 -9.17 -12.36 12.76
N ILE A 192 -10.19 -11.80 13.43
CA ILE A 192 -10.84 -10.54 13.02
C ILE A 192 -9.82 -9.39 13.02
N ILE A 193 -8.96 -9.32 14.04
CA ILE A 193 -7.92 -8.28 14.12
C ILE A 193 -6.90 -8.41 12.99
N LYS A 194 -6.50 -9.63 12.62
CA LYS A 194 -5.62 -9.86 11.45
C LYS A 194 -6.30 -9.42 10.16
N ASP A 195 -7.60 -9.65 10.03
CA ASP A 195 -8.38 -9.22 8.87
C ASP A 195 -8.45 -7.69 8.76
N ILE A 196 -8.74 -7.01 9.88
CA ILE A 196 -8.72 -5.55 9.94
C ILE A 196 -7.32 -5.02 9.61
N ARG A 197 -6.26 -5.62 10.18
CA ARG A 197 -4.87 -5.27 9.86
C ARG A 197 -4.59 -5.35 8.37
N ARG A 198 -5.08 -6.40 7.70
CA ARG A 198 -4.93 -6.58 6.24
C ARG A 198 -5.66 -5.47 5.49
N VAL A 199 -6.92 -5.19 5.81
CA VAL A 199 -7.69 -4.09 5.19
C VAL A 199 -6.95 -2.77 5.34
N LEU A 200 -6.55 -2.43 6.57
CA LEU A 200 -5.82 -1.19 6.88
C LEU A 200 -4.47 -1.11 6.15
N SER A 201 -3.77 -2.24 6.00
CA SER A 201 -2.50 -2.29 5.25
C SER A 201 -2.71 -2.08 3.74
N LEU A 202 -3.78 -2.65 3.18
CA LEU A 202 -4.11 -2.50 1.76
C LEU A 202 -4.45 -1.06 1.41
N ILE A 203 -5.23 -0.38 2.25
CA ILE A 203 -5.64 1.02 2.02
C ILE A 203 -4.52 2.00 2.37
N SER A 204 -3.72 1.75 3.42
CA SER A 204 -2.59 2.64 3.74
C SER A 204 -1.40 2.44 2.80
N GLY A 205 -1.25 1.26 2.21
CA GLY A 205 -0.03 0.85 1.51
C GLY A 205 1.16 0.64 2.46
N LEU A 206 0.91 0.56 3.77
CA LEU A 206 1.91 0.37 4.82
C LEU A 206 1.67 -0.96 5.54
N PRO A 207 2.71 -1.62 6.07
CA PRO A 207 2.56 -2.81 6.90
C PRO A 207 2.05 -2.42 8.30
N ILE A 208 0.75 -2.21 8.44
CA ILE A 208 0.11 -1.85 9.72
C ILE A 208 0.35 -2.95 10.75
N GLN A 209 0.83 -2.60 11.93
CA GLN A 209 1.14 -3.56 12.99
C GLN A 209 0.12 -3.47 14.11
N ILE A 210 -0.14 -4.60 14.79
CA ILE A 210 -0.94 -4.57 16.01
C ILE A 210 0.03 -4.27 17.14
N GLN A 211 -0.21 -3.21 17.89
CA GLN A 211 0.62 -2.81 19.02
C GLN A 211 0.10 -3.40 20.33
N TYR A 212 -1.21 -3.34 20.56
CA TYR A 212 -1.83 -3.98 21.71
C TYR A 212 -3.30 -4.31 21.45
N ILE A 213 -3.84 -5.20 22.27
CA ILE A 213 -5.26 -5.52 22.35
C ILE A 213 -5.68 -5.50 23.82
N LEU A 214 -6.69 -4.70 24.14
CA LEU A 214 -7.26 -4.56 25.48
C LEU A 214 -8.73 -4.98 25.45
N GLU A 215 -9.13 -5.82 26.39
CA GLU A 215 -10.54 -6.07 26.69
C GLU A 215 -11.08 -4.96 27.61
N GLU A 216 -12.39 -4.72 27.55
CA GLU A 216 -13.10 -3.75 28.39
C GLU A 216 -12.83 -3.93 29.91
N ASN A 217 -12.63 -5.17 30.37
CA ASN A 217 -12.37 -5.52 31.77
C ASN A 217 -10.88 -5.55 32.15
N ALA A 218 -10.04 -4.69 31.54
CA ALA A 218 -8.62 -4.60 31.84
C ALA A 218 -7.81 -5.87 31.55
N LYS A 219 -8.26 -6.75 30.65
CA LYS A 219 -7.46 -7.90 30.22
C LYS A 219 -6.65 -7.52 28.98
N SER A 220 -5.35 -7.78 28.98
CA SER A 220 -4.52 -7.58 27.79
C SER A 220 -4.31 -8.90 27.06
N ILE A 221 -4.48 -8.89 25.74
CA ILE A 221 -4.20 -10.06 24.89
C ILE A 221 -2.85 -9.82 24.21
N TYR A 222 -1.87 -10.65 24.58
CA TYR A 222 -0.58 -10.71 23.92
C TYR A 222 -0.64 -11.64 22.71
N PHE A 223 -0.06 -11.18 21.61
CA PHE A 223 0.15 -11.92 20.37
C PHE A 223 1.58 -11.63 19.90
N MET A 224 2.22 -12.62 19.27
CA MET A 224 3.48 -12.38 18.59
C MET A 224 3.19 -11.53 17.34
N SER A 225 3.53 -10.24 17.41
CA SER A 225 3.69 -9.43 16.19
C SER A 225 5.07 -9.73 15.60
N GLY A 226 5.18 -9.72 14.27
CA GLY A 226 6.49 -9.83 13.61
C GLY A 226 7.42 -8.70 14.04
N ALA A 227 8.69 -8.78 13.62
CA ALA A 227 9.68 -7.75 13.92
C ALA A 227 9.13 -6.35 13.59
N GLU A 228 9.27 -5.40 14.52
CA GLU A 228 8.75 -4.05 14.30
C GLU A 228 9.34 -3.46 13.02
N PRO A 229 8.52 -3.20 11.98
CA PRO A 229 9.01 -2.48 10.83
C PRO A 229 9.36 -1.07 11.29
N LYS A 230 10.48 -0.54 10.80
CA LYS A 230 10.73 0.90 10.85
C LYS A 230 9.64 1.58 10.02
N LEU A 231 8.55 1.96 10.68
CA LEU A 231 7.53 2.81 10.10
C LEU A 231 8.17 4.15 9.75
N SER A 232 7.60 4.83 8.75
CA SER A 232 8.02 6.19 8.45
C SER A 232 7.90 7.07 9.69
N LYS A 233 8.77 8.07 9.78
CA LYS A 233 8.62 9.15 10.76
C LYS A 233 7.32 9.91 10.57
N ASP A 234 6.71 9.81 9.39
CA ASP A 234 5.48 10.49 9.04
C ASP A 234 4.48 9.58 8.27
N PRO A 235 3.78 8.67 8.98
CA PRO A 235 2.79 7.78 8.36
C PRO A 235 1.58 8.54 7.78
N HIS A 236 1.21 9.70 8.35
CA HIS A 236 0.05 10.47 7.86
C HIS A 236 0.27 11.07 6.46
N VAL A 237 1.53 11.32 6.11
CA VAL A 237 1.93 11.77 4.79
C VAL A 237 2.18 10.60 3.83
N GLU A 238 2.77 9.50 4.31
CA GLU A 238 3.19 8.38 3.45
C GLU A 238 2.12 7.34 3.11
N CYS A 239 0.93 7.42 3.72
CA CYS A 239 -0.18 6.55 3.33
C CYS A 239 -0.66 6.82 1.91
N LEU A 240 -1.19 5.79 1.26
CA LEU A 240 -1.83 5.89 -0.06
C LEU A 240 -3.04 6.81 0.01
N TYR A 241 -4.09 6.43 0.75
CA TYR A 241 -5.24 7.30 0.95
C TYR A 241 -5.01 8.25 2.15
N ARG A 242 -5.49 9.49 2.02
CA ARG A 242 -5.59 10.39 3.17
C ARG A 242 -6.71 9.92 4.09
N ALA A 243 -6.48 9.91 5.39
CA ALA A 243 -7.51 9.51 6.35
C ALA A 243 -8.80 10.31 6.17
N SER A 244 -8.69 11.64 5.99
CA SER A 244 -9.85 12.52 5.77
C SER A 244 -10.74 12.10 4.60
N TYR A 245 -10.16 11.56 3.53
CA TYR A 245 -10.91 11.09 2.38
C TYR A 245 -11.69 9.80 2.72
N LEU A 246 -11.12 8.90 3.50
CA LEU A 246 -11.81 7.65 3.89
C LEU A 246 -12.92 7.85 4.93
N PHE A 247 -12.85 8.94 5.72
CA PHE A 247 -13.93 9.33 6.64
C PHE A 247 -15.10 10.03 5.93
N GLN A 248 -14.95 10.43 4.68
CA GLN A 248 -16.04 11.01 3.89
C GLN A 248 -16.91 9.90 3.28
N GLU A 249 -18.19 10.22 3.05
CA GLU A 249 -19.11 9.40 2.25
C GLU A 249 -19.20 7.93 2.69
N ASN A 250 -19.03 7.64 3.99
CA ASN A 250 -19.07 6.27 4.55
C ASN A 250 -18.10 5.28 3.87
N ARG A 251 -16.97 5.76 3.34
CA ARG A 251 -16.03 4.92 2.59
C ARG A 251 -15.41 3.80 3.42
N PHE A 252 -15.10 4.03 4.70
CA PHE A 252 -14.68 2.95 5.60
C PHE A 252 -15.74 1.84 5.67
N SER A 253 -17.01 2.20 5.87
CA SER A 253 -18.12 1.24 5.92
C SER A 253 -18.22 0.42 4.63
N HIS A 254 -18.13 1.08 3.48
CA HIS A 254 -18.12 0.43 2.17
C HIS A 254 -16.96 -0.58 2.03
N ILE A 255 -15.73 -0.16 2.34
CA ILE A 255 -14.54 -1.00 2.24
C ILE A 255 -14.63 -2.24 3.14
N PHE A 256 -15.02 -2.05 4.41
CA PHE A 256 -15.14 -3.15 5.37
C PHE A 256 -16.27 -4.11 4.98
N ASN A 257 -17.40 -3.61 4.48
CA ASN A 257 -18.49 -4.44 4.00
C ASN A 257 -18.05 -5.29 2.79
N TYR A 258 -17.37 -4.70 1.80
CA TYR A 258 -16.84 -5.47 0.67
C TYR A 258 -15.86 -6.55 1.10
N TYR A 259 -14.99 -6.24 2.06
CA TYR A 259 -14.03 -7.21 2.60
C TYR A 259 -14.73 -8.38 3.32
N PHE A 260 -15.54 -8.09 4.34
CA PHE A 260 -16.08 -9.11 5.25
C PHE A 260 -17.27 -9.87 4.67
N THR A 261 -18.08 -9.25 3.81
CA THR A 261 -19.36 -9.83 3.36
C THR A 261 -19.31 -10.34 1.92
N ILE A 262 -18.69 -9.58 1.01
CA ILE A 262 -18.70 -9.86 -0.43
C ILE A 262 -17.50 -10.74 -0.83
N ASN A 263 -16.29 -10.34 -0.46
CA ASN A 263 -15.05 -10.88 -1.02
C ASN A 263 -14.13 -11.60 -0.03
N LYS A 264 -14.62 -11.98 1.16
CA LYS A 264 -13.79 -12.56 2.25
C LYS A 264 -12.86 -13.68 1.79
N ASN A 265 -13.38 -14.66 1.05
CA ASN A 265 -12.61 -15.80 0.55
C ASN A 265 -11.47 -15.38 -0.37
N LYS A 266 -11.72 -14.41 -1.29
CA LYS A 266 -10.66 -13.85 -2.13
C LYS A 266 -9.56 -13.22 -1.28
N PHE A 267 -9.92 -12.50 -0.22
CA PHE A 267 -8.92 -11.88 0.64
C PHE A 267 -8.09 -12.89 1.43
N ASP A 268 -8.69 -13.99 1.88
CA ASP A 268 -7.96 -15.06 2.58
C ASP A 268 -7.04 -15.86 1.65
N ASP A 269 -7.51 -16.22 0.46
CA ASP A 269 -6.78 -17.11 -0.45
C ASP A 269 -5.75 -16.38 -1.32
N LEU A 270 -6.15 -15.20 -1.80
CA LEU A 270 -5.44 -14.43 -2.80
C LEU A 270 -4.65 -13.30 -2.13
N TRP A 271 -5.33 -12.37 -1.47
CA TRP A 271 -4.73 -11.11 -0.99
C TRP A 271 -3.98 -11.20 0.34
N SER A 272 -4.08 -12.33 1.06
CA SER A 272 -3.43 -12.54 2.37
C SER A 272 -1.91 -12.35 2.35
N ARG A 273 -1.27 -12.54 1.20
CA ARG A 273 0.19 -12.36 0.99
C ARG A 273 0.62 -10.90 0.87
N MET A 274 -0.32 -9.99 0.59
CA MET A 274 0.01 -8.60 0.29
C MET A 274 0.67 -7.89 1.48
N HIS A 275 0.18 -8.14 2.71
CA HIS A 275 0.76 -7.55 3.91
C HIS A 275 2.24 -7.93 4.08
N GLY A 276 2.60 -9.21 3.88
CA GLY A 276 4.00 -9.66 3.95
C GLY A 276 4.88 -9.06 2.85
N LEU A 277 4.34 -8.84 1.65
CA LEU A 277 5.05 -8.16 0.56
C LEU A 277 5.37 -6.70 0.88
N LEU A 278 4.44 -5.99 1.55
CA LEU A 278 4.63 -4.61 2.00
C LEU A 278 5.64 -4.53 3.17
N GLU A 279 5.67 -5.54 4.02
CA GLU A 279 6.58 -5.63 5.18
C GLU A 279 8.02 -6.00 4.78
N TYR A 280 8.22 -6.67 3.64
CA TYR A 280 9.52 -7.19 3.24
C TYR A 280 10.59 -6.11 3.00
N ARG A 281 11.72 -6.22 3.72
CA ARG A 281 12.88 -5.31 3.69
C ARG A 281 14.22 -6.00 3.38
N GLY A 282 14.21 -7.28 3.01
CA GLY A 282 15.45 -8.01 2.70
C GLY A 282 15.99 -7.72 1.30
N PHE A 283 16.77 -8.66 0.75
CA PHE A 283 17.37 -8.59 -0.59
C PHE A 283 16.34 -8.32 -1.69
N TRP A 284 16.70 -7.46 -2.64
CA TRP A 284 15.80 -6.95 -3.69
C TRP A 284 15.35 -8.07 -4.63
N GLU A 285 16.21 -9.05 -4.88
CA GLU A 285 15.96 -10.27 -5.65
C GLU A 285 14.73 -11.01 -5.10
N TYR A 286 14.71 -11.27 -3.79
CA TYR A 286 13.58 -11.95 -3.16
C TYR A 286 12.32 -11.07 -3.15
N LYS A 287 12.45 -9.74 -3.16
CA LYS A 287 11.28 -8.86 -3.33
C LYS A 287 10.70 -8.98 -4.74
N ILE A 288 11.54 -9.09 -5.78
CA ILE A 288 11.10 -9.38 -7.15
C ILE A 288 10.44 -10.76 -7.20
N LEU A 289 11.10 -11.78 -6.67
CA LEU A 289 10.56 -13.15 -6.63
C LEU A 289 9.17 -13.15 -6.00
N ALA A 290 8.99 -12.49 -4.85
CA ALA A 290 7.72 -12.39 -4.16
C ALA A 290 6.67 -11.62 -4.98
N ALA A 291 6.99 -10.41 -5.46
CA ALA A 291 6.04 -9.56 -6.19
C ALA A 291 5.61 -10.18 -7.52
N VAL A 292 6.56 -10.70 -8.31
CA VAL A 292 6.30 -11.29 -9.63
C VAL A 292 5.58 -12.63 -9.49
N SER A 293 5.94 -13.46 -8.52
CA SER A 293 5.22 -14.72 -8.27
C SER A 293 3.82 -14.47 -7.72
N PHE A 294 3.63 -13.39 -6.96
CA PHE A 294 2.29 -13.00 -6.54
C PHE A 294 1.45 -12.53 -7.74
N LEU A 295 2.01 -11.70 -8.63
CA LEU A 295 1.37 -11.30 -9.87
C LEU A 295 1.01 -12.50 -10.76
N ASP A 296 1.87 -13.51 -10.87
CA ASP A 296 1.59 -14.77 -11.58
C ASP A 296 0.40 -15.52 -10.97
N LYS A 297 0.33 -15.58 -9.64
CA LYS A 297 -0.83 -16.15 -8.95
C LYS A 297 -2.12 -15.38 -9.27
N ILE A 298 -2.08 -14.04 -9.21
CA ILE A 298 -3.25 -13.21 -9.55
C ILE A 298 -3.67 -13.43 -11.01
N ALA A 299 -2.71 -13.35 -11.94
CA ALA A 299 -2.97 -13.53 -13.36
C ALA A 299 -3.56 -14.92 -13.66
N THR A 300 -3.04 -15.96 -13.00
CA THR A 300 -3.60 -17.31 -13.09
C THR A 300 -5.02 -17.40 -12.55
N GLU A 301 -5.30 -16.80 -11.38
CA GLU A 301 -6.66 -16.87 -10.82
C GLU A 301 -7.68 -16.13 -11.71
N GLN A 302 -7.29 -14.99 -12.26
CA GLN A 302 -8.14 -14.16 -13.13
C GLN A 302 -8.30 -14.76 -14.54
N SER A 303 -7.32 -15.54 -15.01
CA SER A 303 -7.38 -16.16 -16.34
C SER A 303 -8.29 -17.38 -16.40
N LYS A 304 -8.58 -18.05 -15.27
CA LYS A 304 -9.36 -19.31 -15.23
C LYS A 304 -10.69 -19.22 -15.99
N LEU A 305 -11.34 -18.06 -15.99
CA LEU A 305 -12.62 -17.86 -16.68
C LEU A 305 -12.50 -17.70 -18.20
N ASP A 306 -11.30 -17.40 -18.73
CA ASP A 306 -11.05 -17.22 -20.16
C ASP A 306 -10.17 -18.33 -20.76
N GLU A 307 -9.79 -19.33 -19.96
CA GLU A 307 -9.01 -20.46 -20.43
C GLU A 307 -9.86 -21.28 -21.41
N LEU A 308 -9.42 -21.28 -22.67
CA LEU A 308 -9.99 -22.10 -23.72
C LEU A 308 -9.20 -23.40 -23.81
N SER A 309 -9.90 -24.52 -23.75
CA SER A 309 -9.33 -25.86 -23.85
C SER A 309 -9.91 -26.60 -25.05
N LEU A 310 -9.08 -27.47 -25.65
CA LEU A 310 -9.56 -28.43 -26.62
C LEU A 310 -10.36 -29.52 -25.90
N THR A 311 -11.35 -30.10 -26.58
CA THR A 311 -11.96 -31.35 -26.11
C THR A 311 -10.90 -32.45 -26.00
N GLU A 312 -11.00 -33.36 -25.03
CA GLU A 312 -10.05 -34.47 -24.84
C GLU A 312 -9.79 -35.28 -26.11
N LYS A 313 -10.82 -35.52 -26.93
CA LYS A 313 -10.68 -36.21 -28.22
C LYS A 313 -9.76 -35.46 -29.19
N LYS A 314 -9.88 -34.14 -29.29
CA LYS A 314 -9.03 -33.29 -30.14
C LYS A 314 -7.61 -33.19 -29.59
N LEU A 315 -7.46 -33.05 -28.27
CA LEU A 315 -6.16 -33.03 -27.60
C LEU A 315 -5.40 -34.35 -27.78
N SER A 316 -6.07 -35.49 -27.58
CA SER A 316 -5.49 -36.82 -27.78
C SER A 316 -5.03 -37.04 -29.22
N ARG A 317 -5.81 -36.59 -30.21
CA ARG A 317 -5.41 -36.61 -31.63
C ARG A 317 -4.18 -35.74 -31.89
N LEU A 318 -4.14 -34.53 -31.34
CA LEU A 318 -2.98 -33.64 -31.45
C LEU A 318 -1.72 -34.27 -30.83
N ARG A 319 -1.82 -34.80 -29.60
CA ARG A 319 -0.72 -35.50 -28.93
C ARG A 319 -0.23 -36.68 -29.77
N LYS A 320 -1.14 -37.51 -30.31
CA LYS A 320 -0.76 -38.64 -31.18
C LYS A 320 -0.05 -38.17 -32.46
N GLY A 321 -0.52 -37.09 -33.09
CA GLY A 321 0.11 -36.52 -34.28
C GLY A 321 1.53 -36.02 -34.01
N LEU A 322 1.72 -35.22 -32.97
CA LEU A 322 3.04 -34.66 -32.60
C LEU A 322 4.06 -35.75 -32.27
N ARG A 323 3.65 -36.79 -31.52
CA ARG A 323 4.52 -37.93 -31.21
C ARG A 323 4.99 -38.66 -32.46
N LYS A 324 4.05 -38.95 -33.37
CA LYS A 324 4.36 -39.59 -34.64
C LYS A 324 5.36 -38.76 -35.46
N THR A 325 5.21 -37.43 -35.50
CA THR A 325 6.16 -36.55 -36.19
C THR A 325 7.57 -36.62 -35.59
N VAL A 326 7.70 -36.67 -34.26
CA VAL A 326 9.01 -36.81 -33.60
C VAL A 326 9.63 -38.18 -33.84
N GLU A 327 8.82 -39.25 -33.81
CA GLU A 327 9.26 -40.61 -34.12
C GLU A 327 9.73 -40.73 -35.58
N GLU A 328 9.06 -40.08 -36.52
CA GLU A 328 9.48 -40.02 -37.94
C GLU A 328 10.78 -39.23 -38.13
N LEU A 329 10.99 -38.12 -37.39
CA LEU A 329 12.25 -37.38 -37.41
C LEU A 329 13.40 -38.21 -36.81
N TYR A 330 13.11 -39.05 -35.81
CA TYR A 330 14.07 -39.96 -35.18
C TYR A 330 14.55 -41.07 -36.12
N ILE A 331 13.64 -41.72 -36.86
CA ILE A 331 13.97 -42.83 -37.78
C ILE A 331 14.85 -42.37 -38.97
N ASN A 332 14.80 -41.08 -39.32
CA ASN A 332 15.45 -40.53 -40.51
C ASN A 332 16.82 -39.86 -40.24
N VAL A 333 17.44 -40.05 -39.07
CA VAL A 333 18.79 -39.53 -38.76
C VAL A 333 19.80 -40.68 -38.60
N PRO A 334 20.50 -41.09 -39.68
CA PRO A 334 21.58 -42.06 -39.58
C PRO A 334 22.72 -41.53 -38.72
N GLY A 335 23.10 -42.25 -37.66
CA GLY A 335 24.27 -41.92 -36.82
C GLY A 335 24.00 -41.08 -35.58
N ALA A 336 22.74 -40.95 -35.12
CA ALA A 336 22.41 -40.22 -33.89
C ALA A 336 23.10 -40.84 -32.65
N THR A 337 23.69 -39.97 -31.83
CA THR A 337 24.34 -40.31 -30.57
C THR A 337 23.33 -40.62 -29.46
N ASP A 338 23.76 -41.33 -28.41
CA ASP A 338 22.91 -41.62 -27.23
C ASP A 338 22.36 -40.34 -26.56
N LYS A 339 23.10 -39.23 -26.64
CA LYS A 339 22.65 -37.93 -26.13
C LYS A 339 21.51 -37.35 -26.96
N GLU A 340 21.59 -37.46 -28.28
CA GLU A 340 20.52 -37.02 -29.18
C GLU A 340 19.27 -37.88 -29.00
N ASN A 341 19.45 -39.21 -28.84
CA ASN A 341 18.35 -40.14 -28.53
C ASN A 341 17.62 -39.78 -27.23
N ALA A 342 18.37 -39.41 -26.18
CA ALA A 342 17.80 -38.94 -24.92
C ALA A 342 16.97 -37.64 -25.08
N VAL A 343 17.41 -36.72 -25.95
CA VAL A 343 16.65 -35.50 -26.27
C VAL A 343 15.34 -35.83 -26.98
N TYR A 344 15.35 -36.70 -28.00
CA TYR A 344 14.13 -37.12 -28.70
C TYR A 344 13.13 -37.80 -27.76
N HIS A 345 13.59 -38.71 -26.89
CA HIS A 345 12.75 -39.32 -25.86
C HIS A 345 12.17 -38.29 -24.89
N SER A 346 12.96 -37.30 -24.47
CA SER A 346 12.50 -36.22 -23.60
C SER A 346 11.38 -35.40 -24.27
N VAL A 347 11.56 -34.98 -25.52
CA VAL A 347 10.52 -34.26 -26.29
C VAL A 347 9.25 -35.10 -26.46
N ASN A 348 9.38 -36.38 -26.81
CA ASN A 348 8.24 -37.28 -27.00
C ASN A 348 7.45 -37.49 -25.68
N SER A 349 8.17 -37.54 -24.55
CA SER A 349 7.55 -37.65 -23.23
C SER A 349 6.76 -36.37 -22.86
N GLN A 350 7.28 -35.17 -23.16
CA GLN A 350 6.58 -33.90 -22.93
C GLN A 350 5.22 -33.83 -23.65
N PHE A 351 5.11 -34.35 -24.87
CA PHE A 351 3.82 -34.40 -25.57
C PHE A 351 2.81 -35.35 -24.92
N SER A 352 3.30 -36.36 -24.18
CA SER A 352 2.46 -37.34 -23.50
C SER A 352 1.95 -36.82 -22.16
N THR A 353 2.78 -36.12 -21.39
CA THR A 353 2.51 -35.78 -19.98
C THR A 353 2.37 -34.28 -19.70
N GLU A 354 3.02 -33.41 -20.47
CA GLU A 354 3.19 -31.99 -20.10
C GLU A 354 2.46 -31.01 -21.01
N LEU A 355 1.96 -31.44 -22.18
CA LEU A 355 1.22 -30.57 -23.08
C LEU A 355 -0.08 -30.08 -22.41
N LYS A 356 -0.06 -28.83 -21.93
CA LYS A 356 -1.18 -28.17 -21.25
C LYS A 356 -2.30 -27.86 -22.24
N ASN A 357 -3.53 -28.20 -21.85
CA ASN A 357 -4.72 -27.98 -22.66
C ASN A 357 -5.34 -26.59 -22.40
N THR A 358 -4.59 -25.53 -22.69
CA THR A 358 -5.08 -24.16 -22.51
C THR A 358 -4.38 -23.19 -23.46
N ASN A 359 -5.12 -22.20 -23.97
CA ASN A 359 -4.57 -21.07 -24.72
C ASN A 359 -3.72 -20.12 -23.86
N LEU A 360 -3.80 -20.22 -22.52
CA LEU A 360 -3.08 -19.35 -21.57
C LEU A 360 -2.08 -20.16 -20.74
N PHE A 361 -1.22 -20.92 -21.41
CA PHE A 361 -0.33 -21.88 -20.77
C PHE A 361 0.84 -21.25 -19.98
N SER A 362 1.25 -20.04 -20.35
CA SER A 362 2.40 -19.35 -19.77
C SER A 362 1.99 -18.20 -18.85
N PHE A 363 2.85 -17.87 -17.87
CA PHE A 363 2.68 -16.68 -17.04
C PHE A 363 2.52 -15.41 -17.91
N GLU A 364 3.28 -15.31 -19.00
CA GLU A 364 3.23 -14.16 -19.89
C GLU A 364 1.89 -14.02 -20.61
N SER A 365 1.35 -15.10 -21.16
CA SER A 365 0.00 -15.08 -21.76
C SER A 365 -1.09 -14.71 -20.74
N LYS A 366 -0.96 -15.21 -19.51
CA LYS A 366 -1.91 -14.89 -18.42
C LYS A 366 -1.80 -13.43 -17.97
N TYR A 367 -0.57 -12.91 -17.89
CA TYR A 367 -0.31 -11.51 -17.58
C TYR A 367 -0.92 -10.58 -18.63
N TYR A 368 -0.71 -10.87 -19.92
CA TYR A 368 -1.30 -10.02 -20.97
C TYR A 368 -2.83 -10.11 -21.00
N ASN A 369 -3.42 -11.28 -20.75
CA ASN A 369 -4.87 -11.38 -20.57
C ASN A 369 -5.33 -10.47 -19.40
N LEU A 370 -4.69 -10.59 -18.23
CA LEU A 370 -5.00 -9.75 -17.07
C LEU A 370 -4.91 -8.24 -17.40
N VAL A 371 -3.82 -7.80 -18.01
CA VAL A 371 -3.59 -6.39 -18.36
C VAL A 371 -4.63 -5.89 -19.36
N ASN A 372 -5.03 -6.70 -20.34
CA ASN A 372 -6.05 -6.33 -21.33
C ASN A 372 -7.45 -6.15 -20.73
N LYS A 373 -7.71 -6.71 -19.54
CA LYS A 373 -8.98 -6.54 -18.80
C LYS A 373 -8.97 -5.34 -17.85
N ILE A 374 -7.80 -4.76 -17.60
CA ILE A 374 -7.66 -3.58 -16.75
C ILE A 374 -7.89 -2.35 -17.62
N ASP A 375 -8.49 -1.31 -17.03
CA ASP A 375 -8.68 -0.04 -17.70
C ASP A 375 -7.33 0.48 -18.26
N LYS A 376 -7.35 0.85 -19.54
CA LYS A 376 -6.17 1.26 -20.28
C LYS A 376 -5.47 2.45 -19.61
N ASN A 377 -6.22 3.39 -19.02
CA ASN A 377 -5.62 4.54 -18.33
C ASN A 377 -4.78 4.10 -17.15
N VAL A 378 -5.23 3.10 -16.37
CA VAL A 378 -4.46 2.58 -15.23
C VAL A 378 -3.16 1.94 -15.72
N ILE A 379 -3.22 1.16 -16.80
CA ILE A 379 -2.04 0.53 -17.41
C ILE A 379 -1.07 1.57 -17.96
N ASP A 380 -1.57 2.58 -18.68
CA ASP A 380 -0.77 3.65 -19.26
C ASP A 380 -0.11 4.51 -18.16
N ILE A 381 -0.77 4.73 -17.02
CA ILE A 381 -0.24 5.49 -15.88
C ILE A 381 0.83 4.70 -15.11
N ILE A 382 0.59 3.42 -14.82
CA ILE A 382 1.58 2.56 -14.15
C ILE A 382 2.78 2.31 -15.09
N ASN A 383 2.52 2.15 -16.39
CA ASN A 383 3.50 2.11 -17.47
C ASN A 383 4.57 1.00 -17.27
N ILE A 384 4.15 -0.26 -17.25
CA ILE A 384 5.06 -1.42 -17.30
C ILE A 384 5.13 -1.91 -18.74
N SER A 385 6.26 -1.66 -19.40
CA SER A 385 6.48 -2.15 -20.77
C SER A 385 6.65 -3.68 -20.82
N ASN A 386 6.36 -4.29 -21.96
CA ASN A 386 6.58 -5.73 -22.18
C ASN A 386 8.04 -6.12 -21.91
N LYS A 387 9.00 -5.28 -22.34
CA LYS A 387 10.43 -5.50 -22.07
C LYS A 387 10.73 -5.48 -20.57
N SER A 388 10.16 -4.53 -19.83
CA SER A 388 10.31 -4.42 -18.37
C SER A 388 9.71 -5.63 -17.64
N PHE A 389 8.53 -6.08 -18.07
CA PHE A 389 7.90 -7.28 -17.53
C PHE A 389 8.75 -8.53 -17.80
N SER A 390 9.19 -8.73 -19.05
CA SER A 390 10.04 -9.87 -19.42
C SER A 390 11.37 -9.88 -18.66
N HIS A 391 11.95 -8.70 -18.38
CA HIS A 391 13.14 -8.57 -17.54
C HIS A 391 12.89 -9.06 -16.10
N LEU A 392 11.82 -8.58 -15.46
CA LEU A 392 11.46 -9.03 -14.10
C LEU A 392 11.12 -10.53 -14.04
N LYS A 393 10.40 -11.04 -15.06
CA LYS A 393 10.10 -12.48 -15.20
C LYS A 393 11.39 -13.30 -15.30
N LYS A 394 12.38 -12.84 -16.07
CA LYS A 394 13.69 -13.48 -16.19
C LYS A 394 14.38 -13.55 -14.84
N ILE A 395 14.48 -12.42 -14.12
CA ILE A 395 15.09 -12.37 -12.77
C ILE A 395 14.39 -13.34 -11.83
N ARG A 396 13.05 -13.33 -11.78
CA ARG A 396 12.26 -14.26 -10.97
C ARG A 396 12.61 -15.72 -11.26
N ASN A 397 12.71 -16.09 -12.54
CA ASN A 397 13.04 -17.46 -12.94
C ASN A 397 14.47 -17.84 -12.53
N LEU A 398 15.46 -16.98 -12.75
CA LEU A 398 16.85 -17.22 -12.33
C LEU A 398 16.92 -17.51 -10.82
N ILE A 399 16.28 -16.67 -9.99
CA ILE A 399 16.26 -16.85 -8.54
C ILE A 399 15.58 -18.17 -8.15
N ALA A 400 14.45 -18.49 -8.78
CA ALA A 400 13.72 -19.73 -8.51
C ALA A 400 14.53 -20.99 -8.86
N HIS A 401 15.50 -20.88 -9.77
CA HIS A 401 16.42 -21.96 -10.15
C HIS A 401 17.77 -21.91 -9.41
N GLY A 402 17.96 -20.97 -8.47
CA GLY A 402 19.21 -20.80 -7.73
C GLY A 402 20.37 -20.26 -8.58
N GLU A 403 20.06 -19.68 -9.74
CA GLU A 403 21.04 -19.10 -10.65
C GLU A 403 21.40 -17.67 -10.22
N SER A 404 22.60 -17.23 -10.62
CA SER A 404 23.07 -15.88 -10.31
C SER A 404 22.25 -14.84 -11.08
N THR A 405 21.89 -13.76 -10.37
CA THR A 405 21.20 -12.61 -10.94
C THR A 405 22.13 -11.41 -10.98
N ALA A 406 22.04 -10.65 -12.07
CA ALA A 406 22.63 -9.31 -12.16
C ALA A 406 21.52 -8.29 -12.42
N SER A 407 21.67 -7.08 -11.86
CA SER A 407 20.77 -5.99 -12.23
C SER A 407 21.05 -5.55 -13.67
N LEU A 408 20.08 -4.87 -14.28
CA LEU A 408 20.23 -4.32 -15.63
C LEU A 408 21.36 -3.27 -15.69
N ILE A 409 21.61 -2.58 -14.58
CA ILE A 409 22.63 -1.53 -14.44
C ILE A 409 23.72 -2.04 -13.47
N GLY A 410 24.32 -3.20 -13.77
CA GLY A 410 25.43 -3.75 -13.01
C GLY A 410 25.06 -4.07 -11.55
N ASN A 411 25.58 -3.29 -10.60
CA ASN A 411 25.30 -3.44 -9.16
C ASN A 411 24.19 -2.49 -8.64
N ASP A 412 23.47 -1.79 -9.52
CA ASP A 412 22.38 -0.86 -9.16
C ASP A 412 21.00 -1.44 -9.52
N ALA A 413 20.30 -1.93 -8.50
CA ALA A 413 18.95 -2.47 -8.63
C ALA A 413 17.83 -1.40 -8.65
N THR A 414 18.17 -0.10 -8.76
CA THR A 414 17.18 0.99 -8.73
C THR A 414 16.12 0.83 -9.82
N TYR A 415 16.52 0.43 -11.03
CA TYR A 415 15.58 0.20 -12.13
C TYR A 415 14.58 -0.91 -11.80
N GLU A 416 15.06 -2.04 -11.32
CA GLU A 416 14.23 -3.18 -10.93
C GLU A 416 13.29 -2.81 -9.77
N MET A 417 13.79 -2.06 -8.79
CA MET A 417 12.97 -1.61 -7.66
C MET A 417 11.86 -0.64 -8.07
N ILE A 418 12.10 0.23 -9.06
CA ILE A 418 11.04 1.04 -9.68
C ILE A 418 9.97 0.13 -10.29
N LEU A 419 10.38 -0.89 -11.05
CA LEU A 419 9.44 -1.83 -11.68
C LEU A 419 8.68 -2.68 -10.65
N VAL A 420 9.32 -3.09 -9.55
CA VAL A 420 8.67 -3.80 -8.44
C VAL A 420 7.61 -2.91 -7.80
N ASN A 421 7.91 -1.64 -7.54
CA ASN A 421 6.93 -0.70 -7.00
C ASN A 421 5.72 -0.56 -7.94
N LYS A 422 5.95 -0.50 -9.26
CA LYS A 422 4.86 -0.52 -10.27
C LYS A 422 4.00 -1.79 -10.20
N ILE A 423 4.61 -2.97 -10.04
CA ILE A 423 3.86 -4.23 -9.84
C ILE A 423 3.05 -4.18 -8.55
N ILE A 424 3.63 -3.69 -7.45
CA ILE A 424 2.92 -3.56 -6.16
C ILE A 424 1.72 -2.61 -6.30
N LEU A 425 1.85 -1.49 -7.02
CA LEU A 425 0.71 -0.60 -7.30
C LEU A 425 -0.36 -1.27 -8.18
N LEU A 426 0.03 -2.08 -9.16
CA LEU A 426 -0.92 -2.86 -9.97
C LEU A 426 -1.68 -3.89 -9.11
N LEU A 427 -0.98 -4.58 -8.21
CA LEU A 427 -1.59 -5.51 -7.25
C LEU A 427 -2.54 -4.79 -6.28
N LEU A 428 -2.14 -3.61 -5.79
CA LEU A 428 -2.99 -2.77 -4.94
C LEU A 428 -4.23 -2.28 -5.66
N TYR A 429 -4.12 -1.87 -6.93
CA TYR A 429 -5.28 -1.50 -7.75
C TYR A 429 -6.30 -2.64 -7.82
N LEU A 430 -5.84 -3.86 -8.11
CA LEU A 430 -6.71 -5.03 -8.18
C LEU A 430 -7.34 -5.36 -6.81
N ALA A 431 -6.56 -5.28 -5.73
CA ALA A 431 -7.08 -5.47 -4.38
C ALA A 431 -8.09 -4.37 -3.98
N HIS A 432 -7.86 -3.12 -4.38
CA HIS A 432 -8.74 -1.98 -4.13
C HIS A 432 -10.08 -2.14 -4.86
N ARG A 433 -10.07 -2.68 -6.09
CA ARG A 433 -11.30 -3.04 -6.80
C ARG A 433 -12.09 -4.12 -6.07
N ASP A 434 -11.43 -5.14 -5.54
CA ASP A 434 -12.09 -6.16 -4.70
C ASP A 434 -12.56 -5.59 -3.34
N LEU A 435 -11.99 -4.46 -2.86
CA LEU A 435 -12.50 -3.68 -1.72
C LEU A 435 -13.64 -2.72 -2.10
N GLY A 436 -14.09 -2.71 -3.36
CA GLY A 436 -15.18 -1.86 -3.83
C GLY A 436 -14.78 -0.42 -4.15
N LEU A 437 -13.48 -0.09 -4.18
CA LEU A 437 -13.00 1.23 -4.61
C LEU A 437 -13.04 1.35 -6.13
N SER A 438 -13.41 2.54 -6.61
CA SER A 438 -13.47 2.81 -8.04
C SER A 438 -12.09 3.10 -8.63
N GLU A 439 -11.99 3.04 -9.95
CA GLU A 439 -10.80 3.48 -10.67
C GLU A 439 -10.45 4.94 -10.33
N MET A 440 -11.44 5.83 -10.30
CA MET A 440 -11.22 7.24 -10.02
C MET A 440 -10.71 7.49 -8.59
N ASP A 441 -11.13 6.66 -7.63
CA ASP A 441 -10.60 6.68 -6.27
C ASP A 441 -9.11 6.32 -6.26
N PHE A 442 -8.74 5.25 -6.98
CA PHE A 442 -7.35 4.82 -7.11
C PHE A 442 -6.48 5.87 -7.82
N LEU A 443 -6.94 6.44 -8.93
CA LEU A 443 -6.19 7.47 -9.65
C LEU A 443 -6.03 8.75 -8.82
N SER A 444 -7.11 9.20 -8.16
CA SER A 444 -7.04 10.37 -7.25
C SER A 444 -6.07 10.14 -6.09
N MET A 445 -5.97 8.89 -5.62
CA MET A 445 -4.97 8.48 -4.64
C MET A 445 -3.54 8.61 -5.20
N LEU A 446 -3.26 8.08 -6.40
CA LEU A 446 -1.92 8.19 -7.00
C LEU A 446 -1.47 9.65 -7.19
N ASP A 447 -2.40 10.55 -7.48
CA ASP A 447 -2.12 11.98 -7.67
C ASP A 447 -1.83 12.70 -6.36
N SER A 448 -2.58 12.39 -5.30
CA SER A 448 -2.53 13.11 -4.02
C SER A 448 -1.64 12.48 -2.95
N SER A 449 -1.28 11.20 -3.10
CA SER A 449 -0.45 10.45 -2.16
C SER A 449 1.00 10.91 -2.21
N ARG A 450 1.62 10.98 -1.03
CA ARG A 450 3.06 11.19 -0.89
C ARG A 450 3.82 9.92 -0.52
N SER A 451 3.20 8.76 -0.69
CA SER A 451 3.82 7.48 -0.42
C SER A 451 5.10 7.28 -1.22
N ASN A 452 6.14 6.77 -0.55
CA ASN A 452 7.38 6.33 -1.21
C ASN A 452 7.12 5.26 -2.28
N LEU A 453 6.07 4.45 -2.12
CA LEU A 453 5.66 3.49 -3.13
C LEU A 453 5.24 4.20 -4.44
N VAL A 454 4.42 5.25 -4.33
CA VAL A 454 3.90 6.00 -5.49
C VAL A 454 5.02 6.81 -6.15
N TYR A 455 5.82 7.53 -5.38
CA TYR A 455 6.95 8.30 -5.93
C TYR A 455 8.03 7.40 -6.51
N GLY A 456 8.38 6.33 -5.81
CA GLY A 456 9.38 5.35 -6.22
C GLY A 456 8.97 4.52 -7.43
N SER A 457 7.70 4.55 -7.84
CA SER A 457 7.23 3.90 -9.07
C SER A 457 7.50 4.70 -10.34
N MET A 458 7.83 6.00 -10.27
CA MET A 458 8.00 6.86 -11.46
C MET A 458 6.84 6.71 -12.47
N LEU A 459 5.62 6.92 -11.98
CA LEU A 459 4.39 6.84 -12.79
C LEU A 459 4.39 7.86 -13.94
N ASP A 460 3.62 7.57 -14.99
CA ASP A 460 3.35 8.55 -16.03
C ASP A 460 2.41 9.64 -15.49
N ARG A 461 3.03 10.69 -14.94
CA ARG A 461 2.30 11.83 -14.37
C ARG A 461 1.52 12.61 -15.42
N ALA A 462 1.92 12.57 -16.68
CA ALA A 462 1.19 13.25 -17.74
C ALA A 462 -0.12 12.54 -18.06
N ALA A 463 -0.08 11.21 -18.22
CA ALA A 463 -1.27 10.39 -18.38
C ALA A 463 -2.21 10.52 -17.16
N LEU A 464 -1.66 10.53 -15.94
CA LEU A 464 -2.44 10.69 -14.72
C LEU A 464 -3.13 12.06 -14.66
N GLY A 465 -2.37 13.14 -14.90
CA GLY A 465 -2.89 14.50 -14.87
C GLY A 465 -3.93 14.77 -15.96
N ALA A 466 -3.76 14.17 -17.14
CA ALA A 466 -4.73 14.21 -18.22
C ALA A 466 -6.05 13.51 -17.84
N ARG A 467 -5.96 12.30 -17.28
CA ARG A 467 -7.13 11.51 -16.88
C ARG A 467 -7.92 12.16 -15.75
N LEU A 468 -7.24 12.73 -14.77
CA LEU A 468 -7.87 13.41 -13.62
C LEU A 468 -8.23 14.88 -13.89
N LYS A 469 -7.83 15.42 -15.04
CA LYS A 469 -7.94 16.84 -15.38
C LYS A 469 -7.32 17.76 -14.31
N THR A 470 -6.14 17.35 -13.82
CA THR A 470 -5.34 18.10 -12.84
C THR A 470 -4.12 18.78 -13.46
N SER A 471 -3.88 18.60 -14.76
CA SER A 471 -2.74 19.18 -15.48
C SER A 471 -3.15 19.81 -16.81
N TRP A 472 -2.48 20.90 -17.18
CA TRP A 472 -2.64 21.51 -18.51
C TRP A 472 -2.04 20.60 -19.56
N ILE A 473 -2.77 20.32 -20.64
CA ILE A 473 -2.26 19.59 -21.80
C ILE A 473 -2.00 20.61 -22.92
N LEU A 474 -0.73 20.76 -23.27
CA LEU A 474 -0.26 21.70 -24.28
C LEU A 474 0.01 20.93 -25.57
N ASN A 475 -0.90 21.05 -26.53
CA ASN A 475 -0.67 20.53 -27.89
C ASN A 475 0.47 21.32 -28.54
N VAL A 476 1.55 20.64 -28.91
CA VAL A 476 2.76 21.25 -29.46
C VAL A 476 3.19 20.57 -30.76
N LYS A 477 3.99 21.25 -31.58
CA LYS A 477 4.65 20.63 -32.75
C LYS A 477 5.84 19.78 -32.28
N LYS A 478 6.26 18.78 -33.08
CA LYS A 478 7.41 17.91 -32.81
C LYS A 478 8.66 18.67 -32.36
N THR A 479 9.02 19.74 -33.09
CA THR A 479 10.20 20.56 -32.81
C THR A 479 10.12 21.24 -31.45
N VAL A 480 8.92 21.64 -31.01
CA VAL A 480 8.69 22.23 -29.68
C VAL A 480 8.72 21.15 -28.61
N PHE A 481 8.10 19.99 -28.87
CA PHE A 481 8.13 18.84 -27.98
C PHE A 481 9.56 18.41 -27.64
N ASP A 482 10.38 18.18 -28.68
CA ASP A 482 11.77 17.73 -28.53
C ASP A 482 12.64 18.78 -27.82
N ARG A 483 12.45 20.08 -28.10
CA ARG A 483 13.17 21.15 -27.41
C ARG A 483 12.79 21.26 -25.94
N ALA A 484 11.50 21.34 -25.62
CA ALA A 484 11.01 21.44 -24.25
C ALA A 484 11.46 20.24 -23.40
N ARG A 485 11.63 19.07 -24.03
CA ARG A 485 12.12 17.83 -23.41
C ARG A 485 13.54 17.94 -22.86
N ILE A 486 14.43 18.63 -23.58
CA ILE A 486 15.87 18.69 -23.29
C ILE A 486 16.30 20.03 -22.67
N ASP A 487 15.47 21.07 -22.77
CA ASP A 487 15.72 22.35 -22.13
C ASP A 487 15.96 22.15 -20.63
N LYS A 488 16.86 22.92 -20.03
CA LYS A 488 17.24 22.85 -18.59
C LYS A 488 16.78 24.07 -17.79
N SER A 489 16.11 25.02 -18.43
CA SER A 489 15.53 26.22 -17.82
C SER A 489 14.55 25.88 -16.70
N ASP A 490 14.61 26.63 -15.61
CA ASP A 490 13.68 26.51 -14.47
C ASP A 490 12.27 26.94 -14.82
N ASN A 491 12.13 27.89 -15.75
CA ASN A 491 10.86 28.44 -16.18
C ASN A 491 10.72 28.29 -17.70
N LEU A 492 9.70 27.58 -18.17
CA LEU A 492 9.39 27.48 -19.60
C LEU A 492 8.20 28.37 -19.94
N VAL A 493 8.36 29.20 -20.97
CA VAL A 493 7.30 30.10 -21.45
C VAL A 493 6.73 29.59 -22.76
N PHE A 494 5.45 29.26 -22.76
CA PHE A 494 4.72 28.84 -23.95
C PHE A 494 3.76 29.93 -24.39
N LYS A 495 3.75 30.20 -25.69
CA LYS A 495 2.80 31.10 -26.33
C LYS A 495 1.73 30.30 -27.06
N TYR A 496 0.47 30.60 -26.78
CA TYR A 496 -0.64 30.01 -27.50
C TYR A 496 -0.77 30.61 -28.91
N VAL A 497 -0.92 29.74 -29.91
CA VAL A 497 -1.08 30.07 -31.32
C VAL A 497 -2.48 29.70 -31.75
N LYS A 498 -3.39 30.67 -31.71
CA LYS A 498 -4.83 30.49 -31.96
C LYS A 498 -5.12 29.83 -33.31
N ALA A 499 -4.40 30.19 -34.37
CA ALA A 499 -4.63 29.68 -35.72
C ALA A 499 -4.45 28.16 -35.86
N SER A 500 -3.54 27.58 -35.08
CA SER A 500 -3.25 26.14 -35.10
C SER A 500 -3.73 25.40 -33.85
N ASN A 501 -4.33 26.09 -32.89
CA ASN A 501 -4.67 25.56 -31.57
C ASN A 501 -3.48 24.82 -30.92
N THR A 502 -2.28 25.38 -31.02
CA THR A 502 -1.06 24.79 -30.45
C THR A 502 -0.26 25.80 -29.66
N TYR A 503 0.70 25.30 -28.89
CA TYR A 503 1.65 26.09 -28.13
C TYR A 503 3.03 26.08 -28.80
N SER A 504 3.67 27.24 -28.83
CA SER A 504 5.06 27.40 -29.23
C SER A 504 5.91 27.81 -28.04
N LEU A 505 7.09 27.21 -27.87
CA LEU A 505 8.03 27.61 -26.83
C LEU A 505 8.70 28.95 -27.19
N ASP A 506 8.55 29.96 -26.33
CA ASP A 506 9.26 31.22 -26.45
C ASP A 506 10.65 31.09 -25.80
N SER A 507 11.63 30.73 -26.62
CA SER A 507 13.00 30.50 -26.14
C SER A 507 13.69 31.77 -25.62
N ILE A 508 13.26 32.97 -26.06
CA ILE A 508 13.86 34.23 -25.62
C ILE A 508 13.40 34.54 -24.20
N LEU A 509 12.10 34.51 -23.95
CA LEU A 509 11.54 34.73 -22.62
C LEU A 509 11.96 33.64 -21.65
N THR A 510 11.95 32.38 -22.09
CA THR A 510 12.46 31.24 -21.31
C THR A 510 13.89 31.51 -20.81
N LYS A 511 14.82 31.89 -21.69
CA LYS A 511 16.20 32.21 -21.30
C LYS A 511 16.30 33.43 -20.37
N LYS A 512 15.51 34.48 -20.61
CA LYS A 512 15.49 35.68 -19.75
C LYS A 512 15.02 35.37 -18.33
N LEU A 513 14.17 34.37 -18.14
CA LEU A 513 13.69 33.95 -16.82
C LEU A 513 14.64 32.99 -16.09
N SER A 514 15.51 32.28 -16.82
CA SER A 514 16.45 31.29 -16.29
C SER A 514 17.80 31.86 -15.82
N GLY A 515 18.00 33.18 -15.89
CA GLY A 515 19.24 33.83 -15.46
C GLY A 515 19.33 34.03 -13.93
N SER A 516 20.56 33.97 -13.39
CA SER A 516 20.93 34.15 -11.97
C SER A 516 20.52 35.50 -11.35
N SER A 517 19.99 36.44 -12.13
CA SER A 517 19.50 37.74 -11.67
C SER A 517 18.20 37.67 -10.85
N PHE A 518 17.66 36.48 -10.61
CA PHE A 518 16.37 36.28 -9.96
C PHE A 518 16.42 35.23 -8.86
N ASP A 519 17.43 35.33 -8.00
CA ASP A 519 17.58 34.52 -6.80
C ASP A 519 16.39 34.74 -5.84
N ILE A 520 15.53 33.73 -5.73
CA ILE A 520 14.24 33.75 -5.00
C ILE A 520 14.45 33.64 -3.48
N SER A 521 15.67 33.40 -3.02
CA SER A 521 15.88 32.81 -1.70
C SER A 521 15.86 33.78 -0.49
N LYS A 522 15.83 35.12 -0.63
CA LYS A 522 16.02 36.01 0.54
C LYS A 522 15.25 37.34 0.67
N LYS A 523 14.30 37.70 -0.21
CA LYS A 523 13.55 38.98 -0.06
C LYS A 523 12.04 38.77 0.10
N LYS A 524 11.47 39.30 1.19
CA LYS A 524 10.04 39.29 1.55
C LYS A 524 9.09 39.93 0.51
N ASN A 525 9.61 40.58 -0.54
CA ASN A 525 8.86 41.28 -1.59
C ASN A 525 9.27 40.82 -3.02
N SER A 526 9.52 39.53 -3.25
CA SER A 526 9.80 39.05 -4.61
C SER A 526 8.52 39.01 -5.45
N LYS A 527 8.52 39.72 -6.59
CA LYS A 527 7.44 39.68 -7.58
C LYS A 527 7.20 38.23 -8.04
N SER A 528 5.94 37.89 -8.27
CA SER A 528 5.56 36.56 -8.76
C SER A 528 6.08 36.30 -10.18
N ILE A 529 6.04 35.05 -10.64
CA ILE A 529 6.58 34.68 -11.97
C ILE A 529 5.77 35.36 -13.07
N GLU A 530 4.44 35.33 -12.98
CA GLU A 530 3.54 35.99 -13.93
C GLU A 530 3.76 37.52 -13.96
N GLU A 531 3.94 38.18 -12.80
CA GLU A 531 4.29 39.60 -12.74
C GLU A 531 5.63 39.89 -13.42
N ARG A 532 6.63 39.01 -13.24
CA ARG A 532 7.92 39.14 -13.91
C ARG A 532 7.81 39.02 -15.42
N VAL A 533 7.00 38.08 -15.92
CA VAL A 533 6.74 37.94 -17.36
C VAL A 533 6.03 39.18 -17.90
N SER A 534 5.10 39.76 -17.13
CA SER A 534 4.34 40.95 -17.54
C SER A 534 5.23 42.16 -17.88
N MET A 535 6.37 42.30 -17.20
CA MET A 535 7.36 43.36 -17.45
C MET A 535 8.20 43.12 -18.71
N LEU A 536 8.23 41.90 -19.24
CA LEU A 536 9.07 41.50 -20.36
C LEU A 536 8.31 41.37 -21.69
N VAL A 537 6.97 41.45 -21.65
CA VAL A 537 6.11 41.26 -22.82
C VAL A 537 5.40 42.55 -23.20
N SER A 538 5.14 42.71 -24.50
CA SER A 538 4.33 43.83 -25.00
C SER A 538 2.84 43.54 -24.79
N SER A 539 2.15 44.43 -24.06
CA SER A 539 0.70 44.37 -23.85
C SER A 539 -0.13 44.53 -25.13
N GLN A 540 0.47 44.98 -26.24
CA GLN A 540 -0.17 44.99 -27.55
C GLN A 540 -0.33 43.57 -28.11
N LYS A 541 0.64 42.69 -27.85
CA LYS A 541 0.69 41.32 -28.40
C LYS A 541 0.21 40.26 -27.40
N ILE A 542 0.44 40.47 -26.12
CA ILE A 542 0.06 39.55 -25.04
C ILE A 542 -1.01 40.22 -24.17
N LYS A 543 -2.13 39.52 -23.98
CA LYS A 543 -3.30 39.98 -23.22
C LYS A 543 -3.56 39.18 -21.95
N SER A 544 -3.05 37.96 -21.86
CA SER A 544 -3.11 37.14 -20.65
C SER A 544 -1.80 36.40 -20.40
N ILE A 545 -1.47 36.24 -19.12
CA ILE A 545 -0.34 35.46 -18.63
C ILE A 545 -0.86 34.57 -17.51
N THR A 546 -0.67 33.26 -17.66
CA THR A 546 -1.10 32.26 -16.68
C THR A 546 0.10 31.45 -16.22
N TYR A 547 0.39 31.47 -14.92
CA TYR A 547 1.32 30.55 -14.28
C TYR A 547 0.59 29.29 -13.82
N VAL A 548 1.06 28.13 -14.27
CA VAL A 548 0.41 26.83 -14.03
C VAL A 548 1.28 25.85 -13.22
N GLY A 549 2.52 26.25 -12.90
CA GLY A 549 3.46 25.43 -12.12
C GLY A 549 4.04 24.24 -12.88
N SER A 550 3.19 23.40 -13.48
CA SER A 550 3.56 22.27 -14.31
C SER A 550 2.52 22.03 -15.41
N ALA A 551 2.92 21.44 -16.52
CA ALA A 551 2.01 21.09 -17.62
C ALA A 551 2.50 19.85 -18.37
N ALA A 552 1.59 19.08 -18.93
CA ALA A 552 1.90 18.06 -19.92
C ALA A 552 2.02 18.71 -21.30
N ILE A 553 3.04 18.35 -22.06
CA ILE A 553 3.12 18.64 -23.50
C ILE A 553 2.72 17.40 -24.28
N GLU A 554 1.97 17.58 -25.36
CA GLU A 554 1.48 16.49 -26.21
C GLU A 554 1.87 16.71 -27.68
N TYR A 555 2.38 15.66 -28.31
CA TYR A 555 2.61 15.59 -29.74
C TYR A 555 2.35 14.16 -30.24
N ASP A 556 1.42 14.02 -31.19
CA ASP A 556 1.14 12.73 -31.87
C ASP A 556 0.84 11.59 -30.88
N GLY A 557 -0.03 11.87 -29.90
CA GLY A 557 -0.42 10.96 -28.81
C GLY A 557 0.68 10.69 -27.77
N LYS A 558 1.89 11.25 -27.93
CA LYS A 558 2.96 11.17 -26.93
C LYS A 558 2.83 12.32 -25.97
N MET A 559 2.66 12.01 -24.69
CA MET A 559 2.62 12.98 -23.62
C MET A 559 3.92 12.99 -22.82
N ARG A 560 4.26 14.16 -22.27
CA ARG A 560 5.34 14.28 -21.29
C ARG A 560 5.03 15.38 -20.29
N MET A 561 5.22 15.07 -19.01
CA MET A 561 5.09 16.08 -17.96
C MET A 561 6.32 16.98 -17.93
N ILE A 562 6.08 18.29 -17.89
CA ILE A 562 7.07 19.31 -17.58
C ILE A 562 6.89 19.65 -16.09
N SER A 563 7.73 19.06 -15.25
CA SER A 563 7.70 19.25 -13.79
C SER A 563 8.36 20.57 -13.31
N ARG A 564 8.55 21.52 -14.22
CA ARG A 564 9.15 22.82 -13.96
C ARG A 564 8.13 23.91 -14.17
N SER A 565 8.37 25.09 -13.59
CA SER A 565 7.51 26.26 -13.71
C SER A 565 7.13 26.55 -15.16
N VAL A 566 5.85 26.36 -15.50
CA VAL A 566 5.30 26.68 -16.82
C VAL A 566 4.50 27.98 -16.77
N VAL A 567 4.78 28.88 -17.71
CA VAL A 567 4.01 30.11 -17.96
C VAL A 567 3.39 30.04 -19.35
N LEU A 568 2.10 30.34 -19.43
CA LEU A 568 1.35 30.35 -20.67
C LEU A 568 0.96 31.78 -21.05
N LEU A 569 1.25 32.19 -22.28
CA LEU A 569 0.89 33.49 -22.85
C LEU A 569 -0.32 33.34 -23.77
N ASN A 570 -1.32 34.20 -23.60
CA ASN A 570 -2.56 34.21 -24.37
C ASN A 570 -3.31 32.85 -24.35
N ALA A 571 -3.12 32.05 -23.30
CA ALA A 571 -3.82 30.79 -23.18
C ALA A 571 -5.34 31.02 -23.08
N PRO A 572 -6.16 30.19 -23.74
CA PRO A 572 -7.59 30.20 -23.51
C PRO A 572 -7.87 29.81 -22.04
N ASP A 573 -8.99 30.29 -21.51
CA ASP A 573 -9.49 29.79 -20.23
C ASP A 573 -9.70 28.27 -20.36
N ASN A 574 -9.30 27.49 -19.35
CA ASN A 574 -9.39 26.03 -19.39
C ASN A 574 -10.52 25.55 -18.47
N PRO A 575 -11.78 25.50 -18.97
CA PRO A 575 -12.94 25.13 -18.15
C PRO A 575 -12.95 23.66 -17.72
N SER A 576 -12.01 22.84 -18.22
CA SER A 576 -11.96 21.41 -17.95
C SER A 576 -11.11 21.05 -16.73
N MET A 577 -10.39 22.01 -16.14
CA MET A 577 -9.55 21.80 -14.96
C MET A 577 -10.38 21.67 -13.67
N ARG A 578 -9.97 20.76 -12.78
CA ARG A 578 -10.50 20.71 -11.41
C ARG A 578 -10.29 22.07 -10.71
N GLU A 579 -11.31 22.56 -10.01
CA GLU A 579 -11.29 23.84 -9.26
C GLU A 579 -10.12 23.95 -8.26
N SER A 580 -9.58 22.83 -7.79
CA SER A 580 -8.45 22.79 -6.86
C SER A 580 -7.10 23.16 -7.46
N VAL A 581 -6.98 23.31 -8.80
CA VAL A 581 -5.73 23.73 -9.45
C VAL A 581 -5.61 25.25 -9.38
N VAL A 582 -4.83 25.74 -8.41
CA VAL A 582 -4.57 27.17 -8.24
C VAL A 582 -3.67 27.68 -9.38
N ASN A 583 -4.29 28.18 -10.44
CA ASN A 583 -3.59 28.92 -11.49
C ASN A 583 -3.51 30.40 -11.07
N ARG A 584 -2.37 31.03 -11.30
CA ARG A 584 -2.24 32.49 -11.14
C ARG A 584 -2.31 33.13 -12.52
N THR A 585 -3.41 33.81 -12.80
CA THR A 585 -3.62 34.48 -14.09
C THR A 585 -3.68 35.98 -13.88
N ILE A 586 -2.91 36.71 -14.67
CA ILE A 586 -3.05 38.15 -14.82
C ILE A 586 -3.52 38.45 -16.26
N LYS A 587 -4.45 39.40 -16.39
CA LYS A 587 -4.98 39.88 -17.67
C LYS A 587 -4.61 41.35 -17.81
N TYR A 588 -4.28 41.78 -19.01
CA TYR A 588 -4.00 43.19 -19.28
C TYR A 588 -5.30 43.94 -19.52
N ASP A 589 -5.58 44.91 -18.67
CA ASP A 589 -6.70 45.83 -18.78
C ASP A 589 -6.28 47.05 -19.59
N ALA A 590 -6.89 47.21 -20.76
CA ALA A 590 -6.61 48.32 -21.67
C ALA A 590 -7.13 49.67 -21.13
N ILE A 591 -8.20 49.66 -20.32
CA ILE A 591 -8.79 50.86 -19.72
C ILE A 591 -7.87 51.37 -18.62
N LYS A 592 -7.43 50.47 -17.72
CA LYS A 592 -6.51 50.81 -16.63
C LYS A 592 -5.06 50.90 -17.07
N ASN A 593 -4.74 50.51 -18.30
CA ASN A 593 -3.38 50.37 -18.83
C ASN A 593 -2.46 49.57 -17.89
N ALA A 594 -2.99 48.52 -17.29
CA ALA A 594 -2.31 47.77 -16.22
C ALA A 594 -2.61 46.26 -16.30
N TRP A 595 -1.69 45.45 -15.75
CA TRP A 595 -1.94 44.03 -15.53
C TRP A 595 -2.69 43.86 -14.21
N ILE A 596 -3.83 43.18 -14.25
CA ILE A 596 -4.69 42.92 -13.09
C ILE A 596 -4.83 41.42 -12.86
N SER A 597 -4.90 41.01 -11.60
CA SER A 597 -5.15 39.61 -11.24
C SER A 597 -6.57 39.24 -11.66
N ALA A 598 -6.75 38.05 -12.23
CA ALA A 598 -8.06 37.54 -12.60
C ALA A 598 -8.99 37.37 -11.38
N THR A 599 -8.44 37.27 -10.16
CA THR A 599 -9.21 37.25 -8.91
C THR A 599 -9.83 38.60 -8.56
N ASP A 600 -9.29 39.71 -9.08
CA ASP A 600 -9.71 41.08 -8.75
C ASP A 600 -10.74 41.63 -9.76
N VAL A 601 -11.16 40.81 -10.73
CA VAL A 601 -12.12 41.17 -11.81
C VAL A 601 -13.54 40.69 -11.48
N ALA A 602 -13.72 39.98 -10.35
CA ALA A 602 -15.03 39.60 -9.83
C ALA A 602 -15.49 40.58 -8.74
N VAL A 603 -15.82 41.82 -9.13
CA VAL A 603 -16.69 42.75 -8.38
C VAL A 603 -17.60 43.44 -9.36
#